data_AF-A0A443LRW2-F1
#
_entry.id   AF-A0A443LRW2-F1
#
_cell.length_a   1.000
_cell.length_b   1.000
_cell.length_c   1.000
_cell.angle_alpha   90.00
_cell.angle_beta   90.00
_cell.angle_gamma   90.00
#
_symmetry.space_group_name_H-M   'P 1'
#
loop_
_entity.id
_entity.type
_entity.pdbx_description
1 polymer ?
#
loop_
_entity_poly.entity_id
_entity_poly.type
_entity_poly.pdbx_seq_one_letter_code
_entity_poly.pdbx_strand_id
1 'polypeptide(L)'
;MSDKTPELSLIVISYEMARELPRTLYSLSPQYQQGIAATDYEVIVIDNGSRHPPKAEDFADLGLNLQIHSFPDPAPSPVRAINHGLSLAAAPLVGVNIDGARMASPGLLDACRRAARTDPAAVVTTLSFQIGPGPQWITMQQGYDAAWEDRLLAGIDWQNNGYRLFDISPFAENVVRGWFGPLSESNLLFLPRGLWQDLGGYDPAFESPGGGAANADLLWRALERPGTRQVTVLGEGVFHQIHGGTHTNAGSDSLEVNKRAAKEYYRLRGRIRVVDAERSYFGPVSRAASETYHRQLAAGHAAAREDATVVRMGPDATGRYLDLLKAVLLNETGLETEVALDSLRGAKEVPPAFWTETLYDVPGKLALALDEKRRIRARGIDTLTANAGPPLGYTMIGRQRLEHLQWCVTTALAEGVAGDVMECGVWRGGASLFMKAVLDLSGDRERTVWLADSFAGLPPPSYPEDQGMDLSREHFPSLAVSQQRVERAFADFGLLDARVRFLPGFFADTLADCEVGQLAVLRLDGDLYSSTMQALEALYDRVSPGGFIVIDDYGGLGQCAQAVDRFRSARGITPPITMIDWTGAYWRKS
;
A
#
# COMPACT_ATOMS: atom_id res chain seq x y z
N MET A 1 6.99 15.67 -38.75
CA MET A 1 7.60 14.74 -37.77
C MET A 1 9.09 15.01 -37.77
N SER A 2 9.69 15.22 -36.59
CA SER A 2 11.10 15.56 -36.45
C SER A 2 11.97 14.38 -36.89
N ASP A 3 12.94 14.60 -37.78
CA ASP A 3 13.97 13.64 -38.24
C ASP A 3 14.98 13.24 -37.15
N LYS A 4 14.70 13.57 -35.88
CA LYS A 4 15.57 13.24 -34.74
C LYS A 4 15.37 11.77 -34.37
N THR A 5 16.43 10.97 -34.52
CA THR A 5 16.48 9.61 -33.99
C THR A 5 16.27 9.64 -32.46
N PRO A 6 15.37 8.81 -31.90
CA PRO A 6 15.14 8.78 -30.46
C PRO A 6 16.39 8.35 -29.71
N GLU A 7 16.58 8.89 -28.50
CA GLU A 7 17.67 8.53 -27.59
C GLU A 7 17.33 7.29 -26.75
N LEU A 8 16.04 7.00 -26.58
CA LEU A 8 15.49 5.90 -25.79
C LEU A 8 14.38 5.15 -26.55
N SER A 9 14.46 3.83 -26.64
CA SER A 9 13.34 2.96 -27.04
C SER A 9 12.83 2.23 -25.82
N LEU A 10 11.54 2.39 -25.49
CA LEU A 10 10.89 1.67 -24.40
C LEU A 10 9.96 0.60 -24.97
N ILE A 11 10.28 -0.66 -24.72
CA ILE A 11 9.44 -1.80 -25.11
C ILE A 11 8.49 -2.11 -23.96
N VAL A 12 7.20 -2.26 -24.26
CA VAL A 12 6.16 -2.60 -23.29
C VAL A 12 5.41 -3.83 -23.77
N ILE A 13 5.39 -4.91 -22.98
CA ILE A 13 4.64 -6.11 -23.36
C ILE A 13 3.23 -6.03 -22.80
N SER A 14 2.23 -6.34 -23.64
CA SER A 14 0.83 -6.38 -23.25
C SER A 14 0.25 -7.78 -23.43
N TYR A 15 -0.61 -8.21 -22.50
CA TYR A 15 -1.44 -9.41 -22.66
C TYR A 15 -2.66 -9.29 -21.75
N GLU A 16 -3.86 -9.22 -22.33
CA GLU A 16 -5.14 -9.09 -21.61
C GLU A 16 -5.20 -7.88 -20.65
N MET A 17 -4.59 -6.75 -21.02
CA MET A 17 -4.43 -5.55 -20.18
C MET A 17 -5.29 -4.36 -20.64
N ALA A 18 -6.53 -4.61 -21.06
CA ALA A 18 -7.41 -3.54 -21.56
C ALA A 18 -7.70 -2.45 -20.51
N ARG A 19 -7.62 -2.80 -19.21
CA ARG A 19 -7.80 -1.87 -18.08
C ARG A 19 -6.50 -1.17 -17.69
N GLU A 20 -5.39 -1.91 -17.66
CA GLU A 20 -4.12 -1.48 -17.06
C GLU A 20 -3.23 -0.72 -18.04
N LEU A 21 -3.19 -1.17 -19.31
CA LEU A 21 -2.33 -0.59 -20.34
C LEU A 21 -2.62 0.90 -20.59
N PRO A 22 -3.88 1.39 -20.63
CA PRO A 22 -4.15 2.82 -20.79
C PRO A 22 -3.49 3.69 -19.70
N ARG A 23 -3.49 3.24 -18.44
CA ARG A 23 -2.86 3.97 -17.32
C ARG A 23 -1.35 3.93 -17.41
N THR A 24 -0.79 2.78 -17.82
CA THR A 24 0.64 2.65 -18.09
C THR A 24 1.08 3.61 -19.20
N LEU A 25 0.40 3.61 -20.34
CA LEU A 25 0.73 4.53 -21.44
C LEU A 25 0.53 6.00 -21.06
N TYR A 26 -0.53 6.33 -20.32
CA TYR A 26 -0.71 7.68 -19.78
C TYR A 26 0.46 8.08 -18.87
N SER A 27 0.90 7.21 -17.96
CA SER A 27 2.05 7.49 -17.08
C SER A 27 3.39 7.61 -17.83
N LEU A 28 3.48 7.04 -19.04
CA LEU A 28 4.64 7.15 -19.91
C LEU A 28 4.56 8.34 -20.87
N SER A 29 3.42 9.03 -20.95
CA SER A 29 3.17 10.10 -21.92
C SER A 29 4.01 11.36 -21.63
N PRO A 30 4.28 12.21 -22.64
CA PRO A 30 5.05 13.45 -22.47
C PRO A 30 4.40 14.48 -21.55
N GLN A 31 3.07 14.41 -21.37
CA GLN A 31 2.33 15.25 -20.43
C GLN A 31 2.51 14.82 -18.97
N TYR A 32 2.92 13.57 -18.75
CA TYR A 32 3.14 13.00 -17.43
C TYR A 32 4.63 12.95 -17.06
N GLN A 33 5.47 12.53 -18.01
CA GLN A 33 6.91 12.42 -17.82
C GLN A 33 7.60 13.79 -17.79
N GLN A 34 8.54 13.96 -16.87
CA GLN A 34 9.26 15.19 -16.59
C GLN A 34 10.70 15.09 -17.11
N GLY A 35 11.22 16.19 -17.69
CA GLY A 35 12.62 16.27 -18.12
C GLY A 35 12.96 15.53 -19.42
N ILE A 36 11.97 14.96 -20.10
CA ILE A 36 12.14 14.25 -21.39
C ILE A 36 11.09 14.72 -22.40
N ALA A 37 11.50 15.04 -23.63
CA ALA A 37 10.57 15.45 -24.68
C ALA A 37 10.01 14.24 -25.43
N ALA A 38 8.82 14.38 -26.03
CA ALA A 38 8.20 13.34 -26.86
C ALA A 38 9.09 12.86 -28.02
N THR A 39 10.00 13.70 -28.50
CA THR A 39 10.95 13.40 -29.57
C THR A 39 12.24 12.70 -29.09
N ASP A 40 12.45 12.61 -27.78
CA ASP A 40 13.65 11.98 -27.20
C ASP A 40 13.48 10.47 -27.02
N TYR A 41 12.25 9.95 -27.05
CA TYR A 41 11.97 8.54 -26.86
C TYR A 41 10.85 8.03 -27.77
N GLU A 42 10.80 6.71 -27.92
CA GLU A 42 9.69 5.98 -28.54
C GLU A 42 9.18 4.91 -27.58
N VAL A 43 7.89 4.58 -27.70
CA VAL A 43 7.26 3.47 -26.97
C VAL A 43 6.80 2.43 -27.97
N ILE A 44 7.29 1.20 -27.83
CA ILE A 44 6.97 0.07 -28.69
C ILE A 44 6.19 -0.94 -27.86
N VAL A 45 4.87 -0.97 -28.02
CA VAL A 45 4.00 -1.95 -27.38
C VAL A 45 3.95 -3.21 -28.23
N ILE A 46 4.28 -4.36 -27.63
CA ILE A 46 4.11 -5.67 -28.26
C ILE A 46 3.00 -6.43 -27.53
N ASP A 47 1.88 -6.64 -28.21
CA ASP A 47 0.78 -7.44 -27.71
C ASP A 47 1.07 -8.93 -27.93
N ASN A 48 1.14 -9.71 -26.84
CA ASN A 48 1.46 -11.13 -26.86
C ASN A 48 0.18 -12.00 -26.97
N GLY A 49 -0.74 -11.62 -27.85
CA GLY A 49 -1.91 -12.41 -28.21
C GLY A 49 -3.14 -12.18 -27.32
N SER A 50 -3.45 -10.92 -27.01
CA SER A 50 -4.71 -10.57 -26.32
C SER A 50 -5.92 -10.88 -27.20
N ARG A 51 -7.07 -11.23 -26.59
CA ARG A 51 -8.36 -11.38 -27.30
C ARG A 51 -8.78 -10.09 -28.01
N HIS A 52 -8.47 -8.95 -27.40
CA HIS A 52 -8.72 -7.62 -27.95
C HIS A 52 -7.40 -6.82 -27.94
N PRO A 53 -6.56 -6.97 -28.97
CA PRO A 53 -5.28 -6.28 -29.04
C PRO A 53 -5.48 -4.76 -29.04
N PRO A 54 -4.62 -4.00 -28.32
CA PRO A 54 -4.66 -2.54 -28.33
C PRO A 54 -4.32 -2.00 -29.72
N LYS A 55 -4.85 -0.82 -30.07
CA LYS A 55 -4.50 -0.13 -31.30
C LYS A 55 -3.91 1.24 -31.02
N ALA A 56 -2.95 1.67 -31.85
CA ALA A 56 -2.30 2.96 -31.67
C ALA A 56 -3.30 4.15 -31.72
N GLU A 57 -4.39 4.00 -32.48
CA GLU A 57 -5.46 4.99 -32.59
C GLU A 57 -6.19 5.26 -31.26
N ASP A 58 -6.24 4.28 -30.35
CA ASP A 58 -6.90 4.39 -29.05
C ASP A 58 -6.14 5.32 -28.08
N PHE A 59 -4.90 5.68 -28.40
CA PHE A 59 -3.98 6.43 -27.54
C PHE A 59 -3.41 7.69 -28.22
N ALA A 60 -4.02 8.12 -29.32
CA ALA A 60 -3.54 9.25 -30.12
C ALA A 60 -3.51 10.58 -29.33
N ASP A 61 -4.38 10.71 -28.32
CA ASP A 61 -4.49 11.85 -27.41
C ASP A 61 -3.31 11.98 -26.43
N LEU A 62 -2.56 10.90 -26.19
CA LEU A 62 -1.42 10.90 -25.27
C LEU A 62 -0.18 11.61 -25.83
N GLY A 63 -0.14 11.91 -27.14
CA GLY A 63 1.00 12.58 -27.78
C GLY A 63 2.31 11.76 -27.77
N LEU A 64 2.22 10.45 -27.54
CA LEU A 64 3.35 9.53 -27.54
C LEU A 64 3.86 9.25 -28.96
N ASN A 65 5.17 9.10 -29.12
CA ASN A 65 5.74 8.41 -30.27
C ASN A 65 5.53 6.89 -30.08
N LEU A 66 4.30 6.44 -30.36
CA LEU A 66 3.80 5.12 -30.02
C LEU A 66 3.73 4.21 -31.25
N GLN A 67 4.29 3.02 -31.12
CA GLN A 67 4.09 1.91 -32.05
C GLN A 67 3.42 0.77 -31.31
N ILE A 68 2.39 0.16 -31.89
CA ILE A 68 1.74 -1.02 -31.33
C ILE A 68 1.78 -2.15 -32.36
N HIS A 69 2.29 -3.30 -31.96
CA HIS A 69 2.43 -4.48 -32.80
C HIS A 69 1.79 -5.69 -32.12
N SER A 70 0.94 -6.42 -32.85
CA SER A 70 0.47 -7.74 -32.42
C SER A 70 1.52 -8.78 -32.79
N PHE A 71 1.99 -9.53 -31.79
CA PHE A 71 3.01 -10.57 -32.01
C PHE A 71 2.40 -11.78 -32.74
N PRO A 72 2.96 -12.21 -33.88
CA PRO A 72 2.33 -13.24 -34.73
C PRO A 72 2.41 -14.67 -34.18
N ASP A 73 3.30 -14.96 -33.23
CA ASP A 73 3.48 -16.30 -32.63
C ASP A 73 3.37 -16.24 -31.09
N PRO A 74 2.18 -15.87 -30.55
CA PRO A 74 2.03 -15.68 -29.11
C PRO A 74 2.21 -17.00 -28.35
N ALA A 75 2.92 -16.92 -27.22
CA ALA A 75 3.16 -18.04 -26.33
C ALA A 75 2.86 -17.63 -24.87
N PRO A 76 2.62 -18.59 -23.95
CA PRO A 76 2.41 -18.28 -22.53
C PRO A 76 3.56 -17.47 -21.90
N SER A 77 4.80 -17.67 -22.38
CA SER A 77 5.94 -16.85 -22.02
C SER A 77 6.06 -15.62 -22.96
N PRO A 78 6.23 -14.40 -22.42
CA PRO A 78 6.38 -13.19 -23.23
C PRO A 78 7.75 -13.07 -23.90
N VAL A 79 8.71 -13.97 -23.62
CA VAL A 79 10.11 -13.83 -24.05
C VAL A 79 10.26 -13.63 -25.56
N ARG A 80 9.50 -14.35 -26.38
CA ARG A 80 9.57 -14.21 -27.85
C ARG A 80 9.06 -12.86 -28.31
N ALA A 81 7.97 -12.37 -27.72
CA ALA A 81 7.42 -11.05 -27.96
C ALA A 81 8.41 -9.94 -27.55
N ILE A 82 9.09 -10.10 -26.41
CA ILE A 82 10.14 -9.18 -25.96
C ILE A 82 11.29 -9.11 -26.96
N ASN A 83 11.82 -10.27 -27.39
CA ASN A 83 12.91 -10.31 -28.35
C ASN A 83 12.52 -9.72 -29.72
N HIS A 84 11.25 -9.86 -30.11
CA HIS A 84 10.73 -9.16 -31.27
C HIS A 84 10.73 -7.64 -31.08
N GLY A 85 10.25 -7.13 -29.94
CA GLY A 85 10.35 -5.72 -29.59
C GLY A 85 11.79 -5.18 -29.62
N LEU A 86 12.74 -5.97 -29.09
CA LEU A 86 14.18 -5.63 -29.12
C LEU A 86 14.71 -5.51 -30.56
N SER A 87 14.19 -6.28 -31.50
CA SER A 87 14.58 -6.18 -32.92
C SER A 87 14.07 -4.91 -33.62
N LEU A 88 12.97 -4.33 -33.12
CA LEU A 88 12.36 -3.11 -33.64
C LEU A 88 13.00 -1.85 -33.04
N ALA A 89 13.54 -1.93 -31.83
CA ALA A 89 14.14 -0.79 -31.12
C ALA A 89 15.33 -0.18 -31.90
N ALA A 90 15.24 1.13 -32.18
CA ALA A 90 16.24 1.84 -32.95
C ALA A 90 17.23 2.66 -32.08
N ALA A 91 16.84 3.04 -30.86
CA ALA A 91 17.60 3.96 -30.04
C ALA A 91 18.88 3.34 -29.43
N PRO A 92 19.88 4.18 -29.06
CA PRO A 92 21.09 3.72 -28.38
C PRO A 92 20.84 3.10 -27.00
N LEU A 93 19.83 3.58 -26.28
CA LEU A 93 19.39 3.04 -24.99
C LEU A 93 18.05 2.34 -25.17
N VAL A 94 17.93 1.11 -24.66
CA VAL A 94 16.68 0.35 -24.78
C VAL A 94 16.23 -0.11 -23.40
N GLY A 95 15.01 0.28 -23.04
CA GLY A 95 14.29 -0.18 -21.85
C GLY A 95 13.29 -1.27 -22.20
N VAL A 96 13.18 -2.29 -21.36
CA VAL A 96 12.15 -3.33 -21.49
C VAL A 96 11.30 -3.33 -20.24
N ASN A 97 10.01 -3.01 -20.41
CA ASN A 97 8.94 -3.29 -19.46
C ASN A 97 8.28 -4.62 -19.85
N ILE A 98 8.62 -5.68 -19.13
CA ILE A 98 8.13 -7.04 -19.40
C ILE A 98 6.64 -7.19 -19.10
N ASP A 99 6.13 -6.40 -18.15
CA ASP A 99 4.74 -6.48 -17.70
C ASP A 99 4.08 -5.10 -17.88
N GLY A 100 3.29 -4.97 -18.94
CA GLY A 100 2.61 -3.73 -19.30
C GLY A 100 1.63 -3.22 -18.26
N ALA A 101 1.30 -3.98 -17.21
CA ALA A 101 0.48 -3.52 -16.09
C ALA A 101 1.28 -2.71 -15.05
N ARG A 102 2.23 -1.88 -15.49
CA ARG A 102 3.13 -1.11 -14.59
C ARG A 102 3.08 0.38 -14.94
N MET A 103 2.63 1.20 -14.00
CA MET A 103 2.63 2.66 -14.13
C MET A 103 4.01 3.22 -13.76
N ALA A 104 4.43 4.32 -14.38
CA ALA A 104 5.72 4.98 -14.12
C ALA A 104 5.55 6.24 -13.27
N SER A 105 6.51 6.54 -12.39
CA SER A 105 6.59 7.87 -11.74
C SER A 105 7.00 8.97 -12.75
N PRO A 106 6.70 10.25 -12.47
CA PRO A 106 6.89 11.33 -13.44
C PRO A 106 8.34 11.53 -13.94
N GLY A 107 9.38 11.31 -13.13
CA GLY A 107 10.77 11.53 -13.55
C GLY A 107 11.46 10.29 -14.13
N LEU A 108 10.76 9.15 -14.22
CA LEU A 108 11.38 7.84 -14.41
C LEU A 108 12.21 7.74 -15.70
N LEU A 109 11.66 8.14 -16.85
CA LEU A 109 12.34 7.95 -18.14
C LEU A 109 13.59 8.82 -18.26
N ASP A 110 13.52 10.09 -17.85
CA ASP A 110 14.69 10.97 -17.85
C ASP A 110 15.76 10.51 -16.84
N ALA A 111 15.34 10.05 -15.65
CA ALA A 111 16.25 9.52 -14.64
C ALA A 111 17.01 8.29 -15.17
N CYS A 112 16.31 7.36 -15.83
CA CYS A 112 16.95 6.19 -16.45
C CYS A 112 17.88 6.59 -17.60
N ARG A 113 17.45 7.54 -18.46
CA ARG A 113 18.27 8.09 -19.56
C ARG A 113 19.57 8.72 -19.05
N ARG A 114 19.52 9.49 -17.97
CA ARG A 114 20.72 10.09 -17.37
C ARG A 114 21.57 9.08 -16.60
N ALA A 115 20.93 8.12 -15.90
CA ALA A 115 21.63 7.03 -15.21
C ALA A 115 22.49 6.23 -16.19
N ALA A 116 21.97 5.92 -17.38
CA ALA A 116 22.69 5.21 -18.43
C ALA A 116 23.93 5.95 -18.95
N ARG A 117 24.04 7.27 -18.73
CA ARG A 117 25.21 8.07 -19.14
C ARG A 117 26.33 8.08 -18.09
N THR A 118 26.08 7.52 -16.91
CA THR A 118 27.09 7.47 -15.82
C THR A 118 28.18 6.44 -16.09
N ASP A 119 27.88 5.40 -16.88
CA ASP A 119 28.82 4.35 -17.26
C ASP A 119 28.44 3.82 -18.66
N PRO A 120 29.38 3.64 -19.61
CA PRO A 120 29.11 3.09 -20.94
C PRO A 120 28.47 1.70 -20.94
N ALA A 121 28.64 0.92 -19.87
CA ALA A 121 28.07 -0.42 -19.69
C ALA A 121 27.11 -0.49 -18.50
N ALA A 122 26.40 0.61 -18.23
CA ALA A 122 25.42 0.68 -17.14
C ALA A 122 24.27 -0.32 -17.32
N VAL A 123 24.01 -1.12 -16.29
CA VAL A 123 22.81 -1.93 -16.11
C VAL A 123 21.86 -1.12 -15.25
N VAL A 124 20.96 -0.35 -15.87
CA VAL A 124 20.10 0.58 -15.15
C VAL A 124 18.84 -0.14 -14.68
N THR A 125 18.68 -0.25 -13.36
CA THR A 125 17.57 -0.93 -12.70
C THR A 125 16.63 0.05 -12.00
N THR A 126 15.35 -0.31 -11.94
CA THR A 126 14.30 0.50 -11.32
C THR A 126 13.73 -0.19 -10.09
N LEU A 127 13.31 0.60 -9.10
CA LEU A 127 12.57 0.07 -7.96
C LEU A 127 11.13 -0.22 -8.36
N SER A 128 10.61 -1.34 -7.87
CA SER A 128 9.25 -1.80 -8.15
C SER A 128 8.40 -1.71 -6.89
N PHE A 129 7.18 -1.23 -7.07
CA PHE A 129 6.14 -1.09 -6.07
C PHE A 129 4.89 -1.84 -6.55
N GLN A 130 4.00 -2.17 -5.63
CA GLN A 130 2.69 -2.75 -5.94
C GLN A 130 1.62 -1.80 -5.44
N ILE A 131 0.67 -1.42 -6.29
CA ILE A 131 -0.48 -0.64 -5.84
C ILE A 131 -1.29 -1.55 -4.91
N GLY A 132 -1.69 -1.04 -3.75
CA GLY A 132 -2.46 -1.81 -2.78
C GLY A 132 -1.95 -1.74 -1.34
N PRO A 133 -2.61 -2.44 -0.42
CA PRO A 133 -2.31 -2.34 1.01
C PRO A 133 -1.05 -3.13 1.41
N GLY A 134 -0.54 -3.99 0.54
CA GLY A 134 0.53 -4.94 0.80
C GLY A 134 0.88 -5.75 -0.45
N PRO A 135 1.64 -6.85 -0.30
CA PRO A 135 1.91 -7.77 -1.40
C PRO A 135 0.61 -8.32 -1.99
N GLN A 136 0.39 -8.13 -3.29
CA GLN A 136 -0.91 -8.37 -3.93
C GLN A 136 -1.43 -9.80 -3.77
N TRP A 137 -0.58 -10.82 -3.84
CA TRP A 137 -1.00 -12.22 -3.63
C TRP A 137 -1.50 -12.51 -2.21
N ILE A 138 -1.11 -11.72 -1.20
CA ILE A 138 -1.63 -11.77 0.17
C ILE A 138 -2.94 -10.98 0.22
N THR A 139 -2.92 -9.73 -0.22
CA THR A 139 -4.06 -8.82 -0.05
C THR A 139 -5.26 -9.24 -0.90
N MET A 140 -5.04 -9.91 -2.05
CA MET A 140 -6.10 -10.52 -2.85
C MET A 140 -6.87 -11.59 -2.08
N GLN A 141 -6.20 -12.34 -1.19
CA GLN A 141 -6.88 -13.31 -0.30
C GLN A 141 -7.71 -12.61 0.79
N GLN A 142 -7.46 -11.32 1.01
CA GLN A 142 -8.14 -10.46 1.97
C GLN A 142 -9.22 -9.58 1.29
N GLY A 143 -9.50 -9.77 -0.01
CA GLY A 143 -10.54 -9.03 -0.74
C GLY A 143 -10.05 -7.84 -1.58
N TYR A 144 -8.74 -7.62 -1.72
CA TYR A 144 -8.18 -6.64 -2.66
C TYR A 144 -8.37 -7.11 -4.12
N ASP A 145 -9.06 -6.32 -4.94
CA ASP A 145 -9.36 -6.64 -6.33
C ASP A 145 -9.17 -5.44 -7.29
N ALA A 146 -9.50 -5.62 -8.57
CA ALA A 146 -9.37 -4.57 -9.58
C ALA A 146 -10.25 -3.33 -9.30
N ALA A 147 -11.46 -3.54 -8.74
CA ALA A 147 -12.35 -2.44 -8.39
C ALA A 147 -11.80 -1.65 -7.19
N TRP A 148 -11.17 -2.35 -6.25
CA TRP A 148 -10.46 -1.77 -5.11
C TRP A 148 -9.29 -0.89 -5.55
N GLU A 149 -8.45 -1.40 -6.46
CA GLU A 149 -7.35 -0.63 -7.02
C GLU A 149 -7.84 0.62 -7.77
N ASP A 150 -8.96 0.51 -8.50
CA ASP A 150 -9.58 1.65 -9.19
C ASP A 150 -10.02 2.74 -8.21
N ARG A 151 -10.59 2.36 -7.06
CA ARG A 151 -10.96 3.31 -5.99
C ARG A 151 -9.74 3.98 -5.38
N LEU A 152 -8.66 3.24 -5.12
CA LEU A 152 -7.43 3.84 -4.63
C LEU A 152 -6.88 4.87 -5.61
N LEU A 153 -6.79 4.50 -6.89
CA LEU A 153 -6.28 5.39 -7.93
C LEU A 153 -7.19 6.59 -8.10
N ALA A 154 -8.52 6.45 -8.02
CA ALA A 154 -9.43 7.59 -8.04
C ALA A 154 -9.29 8.49 -6.79
N GLY A 155 -8.93 7.90 -5.64
CA GLY A 155 -8.73 8.60 -4.36
C GLY A 155 -7.39 9.34 -4.25
N ILE A 156 -6.48 9.16 -5.21
CA ILE A 156 -5.24 9.92 -5.32
C ILE A 156 -5.22 10.71 -6.62
N ASP A 157 -4.80 11.97 -6.56
CA ASP A 157 -4.68 12.83 -7.74
C ASP A 157 -3.43 12.47 -8.58
N TRP A 158 -3.28 11.19 -8.94
CA TRP A 158 -2.06 10.66 -9.58
C TRP A 158 -1.87 11.18 -10.99
N GLN A 159 -2.94 11.61 -11.68
CA GLN A 159 -2.87 12.14 -13.04
C GLN A 159 -2.20 13.52 -13.06
N ASN A 160 -2.52 14.40 -12.10
CA ASN A 160 -1.88 15.71 -11.98
C ASN A 160 -0.63 15.69 -11.09
N ASN A 161 -0.54 14.72 -10.16
CA ASN A 161 0.60 14.55 -9.26
C ASN A 161 1.00 13.07 -9.13
N GLY A 162 1.79 12.59 -10.07
CA GLY A 162 2.18 11.18 -10.13
C GLY A 162 2.98 10.65 -8.95
N TYR A 163 3.62 11.51 -8.15
CA TYR A 163 4.30 11.07 -6.94
C TYR A 163 3.32 10.61 -5.84
N ARG A 164 2.01 10.85 -5.98
CA ARG A 164 0.98 10.29 -5.08
C ARG A 164 0.86 8.77 -5.19
N LEU A 165 1.35 8.14 -6.27
CA LEU A 165 1.38 6.68 -6.40
C LEU A 165 2.17 6.01 -5.27
N PHE A 166 3.19 6.68 -4.75
CA PHE A 166 4.00 6.22 -3.62
C PHE A 166 3.22 6.12 -2.29
N ASP A 167 2.14 6.88 -2.13
CA ASP A 167 1.34 6.87 -0.89
C ASP A 167 0.57 5.55 -0.71
N ILE A 168 0.19 4.93 -1.83
CA ILE A 168 -0.67 3.75 -1.87
C ILE A 168 0.05 2.49 -2.35
N SER A 169 1.37 2.55 -2.49
CA SER A 169 2.15 1.47 -3.11
C SER A 169 3.33 1.04 -2.23
N PRO A 170 3.20 -0.03 -1.42
CA PRO A 170 4.34 -0.65 -0.75
C PRO A 170 5.31 -1.30 -1.75
N PHE A 171 6.50 -1.69 -1.26
CA PHE A 171 7.49 -2.38 -2.08
C PHE A 171 6.97 -3.67 -2.70
N ALA A 172 7.36 -3.91 -3.95
CA ALA A 172 7.27 -5.23 -4.55
C ALA A 172 8.34 -6.17 -3.98
N GLU A 173 8.07 -7.46 -4.04
CA GLU A 173 8.87 -8.54 -3.42
C GLU A 173 10.34 -8.61 -3.90
N ASN A 174 10.68 -7.99 -5.02
CA ASN A 174 12.03 -7.99 -5.58
C ASN A 174 13.04 -7.13 -4.78
N VAL A 175 12.60 -6.48 -3.69
CA VAL A 175 13.42 -5.64 -2.80
C VAL A 175 13.49 -6.25 -1.39
N VAL A 176 13.93 -7.52 -1.30
CA VAL A 176 13.98 -8.32 -0.05
C VAL A 176 14.89 -7.72 1.03
N ARG A 177 15.83 -6.83 0.68
CA ARG A 177 16.79 -6.20 1.60
C ARG A 177 16.73 -4.66 1.61
N GLY A 178 15.56 -4.08 1.27
CA GLY A 178 15.35 -2.62 1.24
C GLY A 178 15.99 -1.93 0.02
N TRP A 179 15.89 -0.60 -0.04
CA TRP A 179 16.26 0.23 -1.21
C TRP A 179 17.70 0.04 -1.69
N PHE A 180 18.60 -0.32 -0.78
CA PHE A 180 20.02 -0.53 -1.06
C PHE A 180 20.42 -2.01 -1.17
N GLY A 181 19.45 -2.90 -1.03
CA GLY A 181 19.61 -4.35 -1.14
C GLY A 181 19.82 -4.81 -2.58
N PRO A 182 20.41 -6.00 -2.79
CA PRO A 182 20.52 -6.58 -4.13
C PRO A 182 19.12 -6.83 -4.69
N LEU A 183 18.91 -6.43 -5.95
CA LEU A 183 17.67 -6.72 -6.66
C LEU A 183 17.74 -8.14 -7.20
N SER A 184 16.74 -8.96 -6.87
CA SER A 184 16.61 -10.30 -7.47
C SER A 184 16.20 -10.22 -8.95
N GLU A 185 15.48 -9.16 -9.32
CA GLU A 185 15.06 -8.82 -10.67
C GLU A 185 14.68 -7.33 -10.76
N SER A 186 14.58 -6.81 -12.00
CA SER A 186 14.09 -5.46 -12.29
C SER A 186 13.06 -5.55 -13.41
N ASN A 187 11.77 -5.33 -13.13
CA ASN A 187 10.71 -5.46 -14.13
C ASN A 187 10.90 -4.50 -15.33
N LEU A 188 11.35 -3.28 -15.04
CA LEU A 188 11.79 -2.32 -16.04
C LEU A 188 13.31 -2.17 -15.98
N LEU A 189 13.99 -2.70 -17.00
CA LEU A 189 15.44 -2.76 -17.12
C LEU A 189 15.90 -1.98 -18.36
N PHE A 190 16.88 -1.09 -18.20
CA PHE A 190 17.46 -0.35 -19.33
C PHE A 190 18.93 -0.72 -19.52
N LEU A 191 19.28 -1.12 -20.74
CA LEU A 191 20.65 -1.43 -21.14
C LEU A 191 21.00 -0.69 -22.45
N PRO A 192 22.29 -0.35 -22.67
CA PRO A 192 22.77 0.06 -23.97
C PRO A 192 22.44 -1.01 -25.03
N ARG A 193 22.08 -0.58 -26.24
CA ARG A 193 21.73 -1.49 -27.35
C ARG A 193 22.81 -2.52 -27.66
N GLY A 194 24.09 -2.13 -27.57
CA GLY A 194 25.22 -3.05 -27.73
C GLY A 194 25.23 -4.17 -26.68
N LEU A 195 24.90 -3.86 -25.42
CA LEU A 195 24.82 -4.85 -24.36
C LEU A 195 23.64 -5.81 -24.56
N TRP A 196 22.50 -5.33 -25.07
CA TRP A 196 21.39 -6.19 -25.48
C TRP A 196 21.79 -7.20 -26.56
N GLN A 197 22.53 -6.74 -27.58
CA GLN A 197 23.04 -7.58 -28.67
C GLN A 197 24.03 -8.63 -28.15
N ASP A 198 24.96 -8.21 -27.29
CA ASP A 198 25.95 -9.09 -26.66
C ASP A 198 25.33 -10.16 -25.77
N LEU A 199 24.20 -9.85 -25.13
CA LEU A 199 23.42 -10.79 -24.31
C LEU A 199 22.50 -11.70 -25.13
N GLY A 200 22.25 -11.39 -26.40
CA GLY A 200 21.28 -12.09 -27.24
C GLY A 200 19.82 -11.89 -26.78
N GLY A 201 19.52 -10.82 -26.03
CA GLY A 201 18.20 -10.59 -25.45
C GLY A 201 17.83 -11.55 -24.30
N TYR A 202 16.54 -11.86 -24.19
CA TYR A 202 16.03 -12.85 -23.24
C TYR A 202 16.19 -14.26 -23.81
N ASP A 203 16.50 -15.24 -22.97
CA ASP A 203 16.68 -16.64 -23.43
C ASP A 203 15.31 -17.27 -23.77
N PRO A 204 15.04 -17.62 -25.04
CA PRO A 204 13.77 -18.20 -25.46
C PRO A 204 13.44 -19.56 -24.83
N ALA A 205 14.39 -20.20 -24.14
CA ALA A 205 14.17 -21.46 -23.44
C ALA A 205 13.35 -21.33 -22.14
N PHE A 206 13.08 -20.10 -21.68
CA PHE A 206 12.10 -19.81 -20.62
C PHE A 206 10.68 -19.78 -21.22
N GLU A 207 9.95 -20.87 -21.00
CA GLU A 207 8.62 -21.12 -21.58
C GLU A 207 7.51 -21.03 -20.53
N SER A 208 7.84 -20.91 -19.25
CA SER A 208 6.85 -20.75 -18.18
C SER A 208 5.92 -19.56 -18.44
N PRO A 209 4.61 -19.69 -18.12
CA PRO A 209 3.68 -18.57 -18.17
C PRO A 209 4.20 -17.35 -17.41
N GLY A 210 4.02 -16.15 -18.00
CA GLY A 210 4.52 -14.90 -17.43
C GLY A 210 6.06 -14.74 -17.46
N GLY A 211 6.78 -15.65 -18.12
CA GLY A 211 8.23 -15.58 -18.31
C GLY A 211 9.07 -16.25 -17.22
N GLY A 212 8.43 -16.78 -16.17
CA GLY A 212 9.13 -17.48 -15.09
C GLY A 212 10.27 -16.64 -14.49
N ALA A 213 11.48 -17.19 -14.47
CA ALA A 213 12.67 -16.52 -13.96
C ALA A 213 13.47 -15.77 -15.05
N ALA A 214 12.92 -15.52 -16.24
CA ALA A 214 13.64 -14.92 -17.36
C ALA A 214 14.17 -13.51 -17.06
N ASN A 215 13.46 -12.73 -16.24
CA ASN A 215 13.89 -11.40 -15.84
C ASN A 215 15.10 -11.43 -14.91
N ALA A 216 15.03 -12.27 -13.88
CA ALA A 216 16.14 -12.53 -12.99
C ALA A 216 17.37 -13.05 -13.76
N ASP A 217 17.17 -14.00 -14.69
CA ASP A 217 18.22 -14.53 -15.56
C ASP A 217 18.92 -13.43 -16.35
N LEU A 218 18.15 -12.56 -17.01
CA LEU A 218 18.72 -11.47 -17.80
C LEU A 218 19.52 -10.50 -16.93
N LEU A 219 18.98 -10.08 -15.79
CA LEU A 219 19.67 -9.19 -14.88
C LEU A 219 21.00 -9.80 -14.42
N TRP A 220 21.00 -11.07 -14.03
CA TRP A 220 22.21 -11.76 -13.60
C TRP A 220 23.22 -11.91 -14.73
N ARG A 221 22.80 -12.32 -15.94
CA ARG A 221 23.69 -12.39 -17.11
C ARG A 221 24.28 -11.03 -17.46
N ALA A 222 23.52 -9.95 -17.30
CA ALA A 222 24.03 -8.60 -17.52
C ALA A 222 25.11 -8.25 -16.48
N LEU A 223 24.85 -8.49 -15.19
CA LEU A 223 25.75 -8.15 -14.08
C LEU A 223 26.99 -9.06 -13.96
N GLU A 224 26.94 -10.30 -14.47
CA GLU A 224 28.10 -11.20 -14.51
C GLU A 224 29.12 -10.81 -15.59
N ARG A 225 28.75 -9.94 -16.54
CA ARG A 225 29.68 -9.51 -17.58
C ARG A 225 30.77 -8.61 -17.00
N PRO A 226 32.05 -8.87 -17.31
CA PRO A 226 33.12 -7.97 -16.90
C PRO A 226 32.90 -6.55 -17.41
N GLY A 227 33.02 -5.57 -16.53
CA GLY A 227 32.92 -4.15 -16.87
C GLY A 227 31.52 -3.55 -16.79
N THR A 228 30.47 -4.35 -16.58
CA THR A 228 29.13 -3.80 -16.30
C THR A 228 29.03 -3.32 -14.85
N ARG A 229 28.24 -2.25 -14.64
CA ARG A 229 27.91 -1.76 -13.30
C ARG A 229 26.40 -1.60 -13.15
N GLN A 230 25.87 -2.00 -12.00
CA GLN A 230 24.48 -1.75 -11.69
C GLN A 230 24.29 -0.26 -11.33
N VAL A 231 23.32 0.41 -11.94
CA VAL A 231 22.92 1.77 -11.57
C VAL A 231 21.45 1.75 -11.21
N THR A 232 21.14 1.83 -9.92
CA THR A 232 19.75 1.82 -9.45
C THR A 232 19.22 3.24 -9.38
N VAL A 233 18.12 3.51 -10.07
CA VAL A 233 17.44 4.80 -10.00
C VAL A 233 16.70 4.93 -8.67
N LEU A 234 16.93 6.03 -7.97
CA LEU A 234 16.26 6.39 -6.72
C LEU A 234 15.28 7.55 -6.92
N GLY A 235 14.23 7.60 -6.10
CA GLY A 235 13.19 8.63 -6.17
C GLY A 235 12.14 8.40 -7.24
N GLU A 236 12.41 7.49 -8.17
CA GLU A 236 11.51 7.07 -9.24
C GLU A 236 11.24 5.56 -9.14
N GLY A 237 10.13 5.11 -9.69
CA GLY A 237 9.76 3.70 -9.66
C GLY A 237 8.65 3.32 -10.63
N VAL A 238 8.40 2.02 -10.68
CA VAL A 238 7.26 1.44 -11.39
C VAL A 238 6.27 0.83 -10.41
N PHE A 239 4.97 1.04 -10.66
CA PHE A 239 3.87 0.66 -9.78
C PHE A 239 3.03 -0.42 -10.47
N HIS A 240 3.05 -1.63 -9.92
CA HIS A 240 2.30 -2.75 -10.45
C HIS A 240 0.81 -2.59 -10.19
N GLN A 241 0.02 -2.72 -11.25
CA GLN A 241 -1.42 -2.80 -11.21
C GLN A 241 -1.85 -4.25 -11.08
N ILE A 242 -2.90 -4.55 -10.33
CA ILE A 242 -3.51 -5.89 -10.33
C ILE A 242 -4.05 -6.19 -11.73
N HIS A 243 -3.72 -7.37 -12.26
CA HIS A 243 -4.14 -7.81 -13.61
C HIS A 243 -4.18 -9.33 -13.70
N GLY A 244 -4.75 -9.87 -14.78
CA GLY A 244 -4.94 -11.30 -15.06
C GLY A 244 -3.68 -12.19 -15.14
N GLY A 245 -2.49 -11.69 -14.80
CA GLY A 245 -1.19 -12.38 -14.87
C GLY A 245 -1.04 -13.64 -14.01
N THR A 246 -0.14 -14.53 -14.43
CA THR A 246 0.03 -15.89 -13.87
C THR A 246 0.88 -15.97 -12.59
N HIS A 247 1.76 -15.00 -12.33
CA HIS A 247 2.57 -14.95 -11.10
C HIS A 247 1.87 -14.17 -9.97
N THR A 248 1.15 -13.11 -10.31
CA THR A 248 0.52 -12.17 -9.37
C THR A 248 -0.85 -12.61 -8.88
N ASN A 249 -1.59 -13.40 -9.67
CA ASN A 249 -2.91 -13.95 -9.27
C ASN A 249 -2.84 -15.31 -8.57
N ALA A 250 -1.65 -15.83 -8.32
CA ALA A 250 -1.53 -17.21 -7.89
C ALA A 250 -2.17 -17.45 -6.51
N GLY A 251 -2.37 -16.42 -5.67
CA GLY A 251 -3.04 -16.57 -4.38
C GLY A 251 -2.39 -17.70 -3.56
N SER A 252 -3.15 -18.76 -3.27
CA SER A 252 -2.68 -19.99 -2.60
C SER A 252 -1.70 -20.84 -3.43
N ASP A 253 -1.67 -20.67 -4.76
CA ASP A 253 -0.81 -21.40 -5.71
C ASP A 253 0.53 -20.69 -5.97
N SER A 254 0.81 -19.54 -5.34
CA SER A 254 2.04 -18.76 -5.52
C SER A 254 3.30 -19.58 -5.26
N LEU A 255 3.25 -20.48 -4.27
CA LEU A 255 4.31 -21.43 -3.97
C LEU A 255 4.56 -22.39 -5.13
N GLU A 256 3.52 -22.89 -5.81
CA GLU A 256 3.67 -23.80 -6.95
C GLU A 256 4.16 -23.08 -8.19
N VAL A 257 3.75 -21.83 -8.41
CA VAL A 257 4.29 -20.98 -9.49
C VAL A 257 5.78 -20.71 -9.26
N ASN A 258 6.18 -20.31 -8.06
CA ASN A 258 7.58 -20.10 -7.69
C ASN A 258 8.41 -21.39 -7.80
N LYS A 259 7.86 -22.54 -7.38
CA LYS A 259 8.51 -23.85 -7.57
C LYS A 259 8.70 -24.20 -9.05
N ARG A 260 7.72 -23.90 -9.92
CA ARG A 260 7.85 -24.14 -11.37
C ARG A 260 8.95 -23.26 -11.97
N ALA A 261 8.96 -21.97 -11.64
CA ALA A 261 10.00 -21.04 -12.08
C ALA A 261 11.39 -21.48 -11.61
N ALA A 262 11.53 -21.88 -10.34
CA ALA A 262 12.79 -22.39 -9.79
C ALA A 262 13.25 -23.70 -10.45
N LYS A 263 12.32 -24.63 -10.74
CA LYS A 263 12.62 -25.89 -11.46
C LYS A 263 13.06 -25.63 -12.90
N GLU A 264 12.37 -24.73 -13.60
CA GLU A 264 12.75 -24.33 -14.96
C GLU A 264 14.13 -23.68 -14.97
N TYR A 265 14.38 -22.73 -14.07
CA TYR A 265 15.69 -22.11 -13.94
C TYR A 265 16.77 -23.16 -13.65
N TYR A 266 16.49 -24.10 -12.74
CA TYR A 266 17.44 -25.16 -12.42
C TYR A 266 17.77 -26.07 -13.61
N ARG A 267 16.77 -26.39 -14.43
CA ARG A 267 16.96 -27.13 -15.68
C ARG A 267 17.86 -26.37 -16.66
N LEU A 268 17.71 -25.05 -16.76
CA LEU A 268 18.42 -24.23 -17.75
C LEU A 268 19.81 -23.76 -17.31
N ARG A 269 20.00 -23.50 -16.02
CA ARG A 269 21.20 -22.84 -15.47
C ARG A 269 21.82 -23.58 -14.28
N GLY A 270 21.16 -24.59 -13.73
CA GLY A 270 21.58 -25.28 -12.51
C GLY A 270 21.22 -24.48 -11.25
N ARG A 271 22.19 -24.21 -10.38
CA ARG A 271 21.88 -23.50 -9.11
C ARG A 271 21.52 -22.02 -9.37
N ILE A 272 20.51 -21.52 -8.66
CA ILE A 272 20.23 -20.07 -8.59
C ILE A 272 21.43 -19.38 -7.94
N ARG A 273 21.93 -18.33 -8.58
CA ARG A 273 23.04 -17.52 -8.06
C ARG A 273 22.69 -16.04 -8.20
N VAL A 274 22.33 -15.42 -7.08
CA VAL A 274 22.17 -13.97 -7.04
C VAL A 274 23.56 -13.34 -7.19
N VAL A 275 23.70 -12.45 -8.17
CA VAL A 275 24.95 -11.75 -8.44
C VAL A 275 25.00 -10.53 -7.53
N ASP A 276 25.94 -10.53 -6.59
CA ASP A 276 26.22 -9.35 -5.77
C ASP A 276 27.23 -8.46 -6.50
N ALA A 277 26.71 -7.58 -7.35
CA ALA A 277 27.51 -6.64 -8.13
C ALA A 277 27.69 -5.30 -7.40
N GLU A 278 28.80 -4.63 -7.71
CA GLU A 278 29.00 -3.23 -7.35
C GLU A 278 27.88 -2.37 -7.97
N ARG A 279 27.28 -1.51 -7.15
CA ARG A 279 26.12 -0.71 -7.56
C ARG A 279 26.27 0.75 -7.17
N SER A 280 25.82 1.60 -8.07
CA SER A 280 25.67 3.04 -7.86
C SER A 280 24.19 3.38 -7.76
N TYR A 281 23.89 4.43 -7.01
CA TYR A 281 22.55 4.98 -6.90
C TYR A 281 22.47 6.31 -7.63
N PHE A 282 21.42 6.51 -8.41
CA PHE A 282 21.30 7.68 -9.28
C PHE A 282 19.94 8.36 -9.13
N GLY A 283 19.96 9.69 -9.05
CA GLY A 283 18.77 10.53 -9.12
C GLY A 283 18.47 11.29 -7.82
N PRO A 284 17.80 12.45 -7.92
CA PRO A 284 17.30 13.14 -6.74
C PRO A 284 16.14 12.35 -6.14
N VAL A 285 16.15 12.16 -4.82
CA VAL A 285 14.99 11.64 -4.10
C VAL A 285 14.05 12.83 -3.87
N SER A 286 12.94 12.89 -4.60
CA SER A 286 11.93 13.96 -4.42
C SER A 286 11.45 13.99 -2.97
N ARG A 287 10.96 15.14 -2.48
CA ARG A 287 10.44 15.23 -1.10
C ARG A 287 9.34 14.20 -0.84
N ALA A 288 8.44 13.99 -1.80
CA ALA A 288 7.37 12.99 -1.71
C ALA A 288 7.91 11.54 -1.72
N ALA A 289 8.89 11.24 -2.57
CA ALA A 289 9.56 9.94 -2.57
C ALA A 289 10.39 9.73 -1.28
N SER A 290 10.97 10.80 -0.72
CA SER A 290 11.72 10.80 0.53
C SER A 290 10.80 10.65 1.76
N GLU A 291 9.65 11.30 1.78
CA GLU A 291 8.63 11.13 2.82
C GLU A 291 8.06 9.70 2.79
N THR A 292 7.84 9.14 1.60
CA THR A 292 7.51 7.73 1.45
C THR A 292 8.65 6.83 1.90
N TYR A 293 9.88 7.12 1.50
CA TYR A 293 11.08 6.44 1.95
C TYR A 293 11.19 6.43 3.47
N HIS A 294 10.94 7.57 4.12
CA HIS A 294 10.90 7.70 5.57
C HIS A 294 9.75 6.90 6.18
N ARG A 295 8.54 6.93 5.63
CA ARG A 295 7.41 6.11 6.11
C ARG A 295 7.69 4.61 5.97
N GLN A 296 8.37 4.21 4.90
CA GLN A 296 8.71 2.81 4.62
C GLN A 296 9.95 2.33 5.38
N LEU A 297 10.95 3.18 5.61
CA LEU A 297 12.11 2.91 6.47
C LEU A 297 11.75 2.98 7.96
N ALA A 298 10.88 3.90 8.38
CA ALA A 298 10.35 3.92 9.73
C ALA A 298 9.51 2.66 10.01
N ALA A 299 8.95 2.07 8.96
CA ALA A 299 8.47 0.71 9.01
C ALA A 299 9.67 -0.29 9.11
N GLY A 300 10.68 -0.21 8.23
CA GLY A 300 11.82 -1.14 8.20
C GLY A 300 12.82 -1.13 9.37
N HIS A 301 12.95 -0.03 10.11
CA HIS A 301 13.97 0.19 11.14
C HIS A 301 13.34 0.96 12.30
N ALA A 302 13.31 0.36 13.48
CA ALA A 302 13.31 1.13 14.72
C ALA A 302 14.77 1.37 15.18
N ALA A 303 15.18 2.64 15.10
CA ALA A 303 16.27 3.35 15.82
C ALA A 303 17.73 2.86 15.66
N ALA A 304 18.80 3.68 15.60
CA ALA A 304 19.03 5.14 15.60
C ALA A 304 20.49 5.47 15.17
N ARG A 305 20.77 6.70 14.66
CA ARG A 305 21.75 7.69 15.21
C ARG A 305 21.87 8.97 14.35
N GLU A 306 22.15 10.07 15.06
CA GLU A 306 22.16 11.49 14.70
C GLU A 306 23.30 11.93 13.76
N ASP A 307 23.14 13.08 13.07
CA ASP A 307 24.06 14.22 13.23
C ASP A 307 23.53 15.58 12.69
N ALA A 308 23.92 16.64 13.41
CA ALA A 308 23.94 18.09 13.12
C ALA A 308 22.65 18.96 13.12
N THR A 309 22.18 19.23 14.34
CA THR A 309 21.67 20.52 14.89
C THR A 309 21.03 21.57 13.97
N VAL A 310 19.70 21.49 13.88
CA VAL A 310 18.83 22.62 14.22
C VAL A 310 18.09 22.19 15.50
N VAL A 311 18.19 22.96 16.58
CA VAL A 311 17.37 22.72 17.78
C VAL A 311 15.92 23.01 17.39
N ARG A 312 15.23 22.01 16.83
CA ARG A 312 13.78 22.00 16.85
C ARG A 312 13.41 21.87 18.31
N MET A 313 12.77 22.89 18.86
CA MET A 313 12.05 22.76 20.13
C MET A 313 11.21 21.49 20.00
N GLY A 314 11.53 20.45 20.78
CA GLY A 314 10.75 19.22 20.80
C GLY A 314 9.29 19.53 21.12
N PRO A 315 8.36 18.60 20.85
CA PRO A 315 6.95 18.79 21.18
C PRO A 315 6.84 19.25 22.64
N ASP A 316 5.91 20.18 22.90
CA ASP A 316 5.62 20.62 24.25
C ASP A 316 5.10 19.46 25.12
N ALA A 317 4.83 19.72 26.40
CA ALA A 317 4.40 18.66 27.32
C ALA A 317 3.13 17.93 26.82
N THR A 318 2.20 18.67 26.21
CA THR A 318 0.98 18.13 25.62
C THR A 318 1.28 17.22 24.44
N GLY A 319 2.14 17.65 23.51
CA GLY A 319 2.56 16.86 22.37
C GLY A 319 3.25 15.56 22.79
N ARG A 320 4.12 15.61 23.81
CA ARG A 320 4.77 14.39 24.36
C ARG A 320 3.78 13.44 25.00
N TYR A 321 2.79 13.97 25.74
CA TYR A 321 1.75 13.14 26.35
C TYR A 321 0.88 12.45 25.30
N LEU A 322 0.40 13.19 24.29
CA LEU A 322 -0.40 12.61 23.20
C LEU A 322 0.38 11.54 22.45
N ASP A 323 1.68 11.76 22.21
CA ASP A 323 2.50 10.79 21.51
C ASP A 323 2.72 9.49 22.30
N LEU A 324 2.98 9.62 23.61
CA LEU A 324 3.03 8.51 24.55
C LEU A 324 1.68 7.79 24.65
N LEU A 325 0.57 8.52 24.72
CA LEU A 325 -0.76 7.93 24.81
C LEU A 325 -1.06 7.09 23.57
N LYS A 326 -0.80 7.61 22.37
CA LYS A 326 -0.90 6.82 21.12
C LYS A 326 -0.04 5.56 21.19
N ALA A 327 1.18 5.65 21.73
CA ALA A 327 2.09 4.50 21.86
C ALA A 327 1.56 3.45 22.84
N VAL A 328 0.99 3.86 23.97
CA VAL A 328 0.37 2.94 24.94
C VAL A 328 -0.90 2.31 24.38
N LEU A 329 -1.76 3.11 23.73
CA LEU A 329 -3.00 2.64 23.11
C LEU A 329 -2.75 1.61 22.01
N LEU A 330 -1.68 1.81 21.25
CA LEU A 330 -1.18 0.88 20.26
C LEU A 330 -0.25 -0.17 20.85
N ASN A 331 -0.03 -0.25 22.17
CA ASN A 331 0.94 -1.16 22.80
C ASN A 331 2.34 -1.18 22.12
N GLU A 332 2.79 -0.04 21.55
CA GLU A 332 4.11 0.13 20.94
C GLU A 332 5.23 -0.11 21.97
N THR A 333 4.97 0.24 23.24
CA THR A 333 5.88 0.01 24.37
C THR A 333 5.90 -1.43 24.87
N GLY A 334 4.96 -2.28 24.43
CA GLY A 334 4.84 -3.68 24.84
C GLY A 334 4.99 -4.68 23.69
N LEU A 335 5.53 -4.25 22.54
CA LEU A 335 5.66 -5.09 21.34
C LEU A 335 6.58 -6.29 21.54
N GLU A 336 7.61 -6.16 22.38
CA GLU A 336 8.51 -7.27 22.70
C GLU A 336 7.74 -8.46 23.28
N THR A 337 6.83 -8.20 24.21
CA THR A 337 5.95 -9.22 24.79
C THR A 337 5.04 -9.83 23.74
N GLU A 338 4.42 -9.02 22.88
CA GLU A 338 3.57 -9.55 21.80
C GLU A 338 4.35 -10.48 20.86
N VAL A 339 5.53 -10.07 20.42
CA VAL A 339 6.38 -10.83 19.50
C VAL A 339 6.85 -12.14 20.14
N ALA A 340 7.24 -12.09 21.41
CA ALA A 340 7.60 -13.29 22.15
C ALA A 340 6.40 -14.27 22.21
N LEU A 341 5.21 -13.78 22.54
CA LEU A 341 4.00 -14.61 22.60
C LEU A 341 3.58 -15.14 21.22
N ASP A 342 3.71 -14.34 20.18
CA ASP A 342 3.42 -14.74 18.80
C ASP A 342 4.36 -15.87 18.35
N SER A 343 5.63 -15.83 18.76
CA SER A 343 6.60 -16.90 18.47
C SER A 343 6.24 -18.26 19.11
N LEU A 344 5.34 -18.25 20.10
CA LEU A 344 4.82 -19.46 20.74
C LEU A 344 3.50 -19.96 20.15
N ARG A 345 2.87 -19.22 19.21
CA ARG A 345 1.59 -19.65 18.64
C ARG A 345 1.74 -20.99 17.93
N GLY A 346 0.89 -21.95 18.30
CA GLY A 346 0.93 -23.31 17.76
C GLY A 346 2.01 -24.21 18.37
N ALA A 347 2.85 -23.70 19.29
CA ALA A 347 3.81 -24.52 20.01
C ALA A 347 3.09 -25.48 20.97
N LYS A 348 3.42 -26.78 20.89
CA LYS A 348 2.89 -27.80 21.82
C LYS A 348 3.64 -27.81 23.16
N GLU A 349 4.93 -27.48 23.12
CA GLU A 349 5.81 -27.38 24.29
C GLU A 349 6.64 -26.10 24.17
N VAL A 350 6.78 -25.37 25.27
CA VAL A 350 7.58 -24.15 25.33
C VAL A 350 8.92 -24.48 26.00
N PRO A 351 10.07 -24.35 25.30
CA PRO A 351 11.36 -24.63 25.90
C PRO A 351 11.62 -23.76 27.14
N PRO A 352 12.21 -24.29 28.23
CA PRO A 352 12.54 -23.47 29.40
C PRO A 352 13.39 -22.23 29.07
N ALA A 353 14.30 -22.36 28.09
CA ALA A 353 15.13 -21.26 27.59
C ALA A 353 14.32 -20.10 26.98
N PHE A 354 13.09 -20.35 26.52
CA PHE A 354 12.22 -19.26 26.06
C PHE A 354 11.99 -18.24 27.18
N TRP A 355 11.67 -18.73 28.39
CA TRP A 355 11.34 -17.88 29.53
C TRP A 355 12.56 -17.16 30.09
N THR A 356 13.75 -17.76 30.02
CA THR A 356 14.97 -17.21 30.63
C THR A 356 15.87 -16.47 29.67
N GLU A 357 15.76 -16.72 28.36
CA GLU A 357 16.59 -16.10 27.33
C GLU A 357 15.75 -15.32 26.31
N THR A 358 14.82 -15.98 25.62
CA THR A 358 14.09 -15.35 24.50
C THR A 358 13.17 -14.22 24.94
N LEU A 359 12.38 -14.42 26.00
CA LEU A 359 11.45 -13.42 26.53
C LEU A 359 12.17 -12.22 27.16
N TYR A 360 13.37 -12.43 27.73
CA TYR A 360 14.17 -11.37 28.35
C TYR A 360 15.00 -10.57 27.34
N ASP A 361 15.30 -11.14 26.16
CA ASP A 361 16.07 -10.50 25.09
C ASP A 361 15.38 -10.67 23.74
N VAL A 362 14.14 -10.18 23.64
CA VAL A 362 13.39 -10.18 22.37
C VAL A 362 14.12 -9.38 21.29
N PRO A 363 14.70 -8.18 21.57
CA PRO A 363 15.45 -7.44 20.56
C PRO A 363 16.66 -8.20 20.02
N GLY A 364 17.37 -8.98 20.84
CA GLY A 364 18.52 -9.77 20.40
C GLY A 364 18.13 -11.10 19.76
N LYS A 365 17.06 -11.75 20.21
CA LYS A 365 16.67 -13.11 19.78
C LYS A 365 15.61 -13.13 18.68
N LEU A 366 14.77 -12.11 18.58
CA LEU A 366 13.63 -12.01 17.66
C LEU A 366 13.58 -10.65 16.93
N ALA A 367 14.74 -10.03 16.69
CA ALA A 367 14.87 -8.71 16.06
C ALA A 367 13.99 -8.51 14.82
N LEU A 368 14.04 -9.46 13.87
CA LEU A 368 13.29 -9.37 12.61
C LEU A 368 11.78 -9.38 12.82
N ALA A 369 11.29 -10.26 13.71
CA ALA A 369 9.87 -10.35 14.04
C ALA A 369 9.41 -9.10 14.80
N LEU A 370 10.26 -8.53 15.65
CA LEU A 370 9.98 -7.28 16.36
C LEU A 370 9.87 -6.10 15.40
N ASP A 371 10.80 -5.97 14.46
CA ASP A 371 10.76 -4.92 13.44
C ASP A 371 9.56 -5.07 12.51
N GLU A 372 9.21 -6.29 12.11
CA GLU A 372 7.99 -6.55 11.36
C GLU A 372 6.73 -6.16 12.14
N LYS A 373 6.62 -6.57 13.41
CA LYS A 373 5.47 -6.22 14.25
C LYS A 373 5.32 -4.70 14.42
N ARG A 374 6.43 -3.96 14.53
CA ARG A 374 6.43 -2.49 14.55
C ARG A 374 5.81 -1.90 13.28
N ARG A 375 6.12 -2.44 12.09
CA ARG A 375 5.50 -2.02 10.80
C ARG A 375 4.01 -2.20 10.79
N ILE A 376 3.62 -3.43 11.15
CA ILE A 376 2.24 -3.88 11.17
C ILE A 376 1.44 -2.98 12.12
N ARG A 377 1.98 -2.72 13.33
CA ARG A 377 1.36 -1.82 14.31
C ARG A 377 1.25 -0.38 13.82
N ALA A 378 2.29 0.17 13.21
CA ALA A 378 2.28 1.55 12.72
C ALA A 378 1.22 1.80 11.63
N ARG A 379 0.97 0.80 10.77
CA ARG A 379 -0.03 0.86 9.69
C ARG A 379 -1.41 0.32 10.08
N GLY A 380 -1.51 -0.39 11.20
CA GLY A 380 -2.72 -1.10 11.61
C GLY A 380 -3.15 -2.18 10.60
N ILE A 381 -2.20 -2.87 9.97
CA ILE A 381 -2.42 -3.97 9.02
C ILE A 381 -2.45 -5.31 9.78
N ASP A 382 -3.08 -6.36 9.22
CA ASP A 382 -2.98 -7.77 9.65
C ASP A 382 -3.26 -8.04 11.14
N THR A 383 -4.02 -7.16 11.80
CA THR A 383 -4.29 -7.21 13.24
C THR A 383 -5.26 -8.32 13.64
N LEU A 384 -5.87 -9.02 12.70
CA LEU A 384 -6.87 -10.07 12.96
C LEU A 384 -6.59 -11.37 12.18
N THR A 385 -5.36 -11.58 11.71
CA THR A 385 -5.00 -12.82 11.01
C THR A 385 -4.83 -14.00 11.98
N ALA A 386 -5.05 -15.22 11.49
CA ALA A 386 -4.85 -16.45 12.27
C ALA A 386 -3.42 -16.57 12.84
N ASN A 387 -2.43 -16.00 12.16
CA ASN A 387 -1.01 -16.05 12.54
C ASN A 387 -0.62 -14.96 13.56
N ALA A 388 -1.27 -13.79 13.56
CA ALA A 388 -0.91 -12.67 14.43
C ALA A 388 -1.83 -12.53 15.67
N GLY A 389 -3.08 -13.00 15.58
CA GLY A 389 -4.13 -12.76 16.58
C GLY A 389 -4.43 -11.27 16.83
N PRO A 390 -5.45 -10.96 17.64
CA PRO A 390 -5.81 -9.58 17.97
C PRO A 390 -4.65 -8.88 18.72
N PRO A 391 -4.35 -7.61 18.42
CA PRO A 391 -3.30 -6.88 19.11
C PRO A 391 -3.59 -6.77 20.61
N LEU A 392 -2.56 -6.63 21.44
CA LEU A 392 -2.73 -6.45 22.88
C LEU A 392 -3.06 -5.00 23.28
N GLY A 393 -2.99 -4.06 22.33
CA GLY A 393 -3.40 -2.67 22.53
C GLY A 393 -4.91 -2.46 22.77
N TYR A 394 -5.27 -1.21 23.00
CA TYR A 394 -6.65 -0.74 23.18
C TYR A 394 -7.29 -0.29 21.86
N THR A 395 -6.51 -0.16 20.81
CA THR A 395 -6.99 0.07 19.44
C THR A 395 -6.12 -0.70 18.45
N MET A 396 -6.68 -0.99 17.27
CA MET A 396 -6.00 -1.69 16.17
C MET A 396 -5.80 -0.83 14.93
N ILE A 397 -6.18 0.45 14.99
CA ILE A 397 -6.26 1.36 13.84
C ILE A 397 -4.88 1.86 13.38
N GLY A 398 -3.83 1.54 14.13
CA GLY A 398 -2.48 2.00 13.84
C GLY A 398 -2.24 3.49 14.09
N ARG A 399 -1.00 3.91 13.83
CA ARG A 399 -0.53 5.24 14.22
C ARG A 399 -1.05 6.34 13.31
N GLN A 400 -1.10 6.09 12.00
CA GLN A 400 -1.55 7.08 11.02
C GLN A 400 -3.01 7.49 11.27
N ARG A 401 -3.90 6.54 11.55
CA ARG A 401 -5.31 6.85 11.87
C ARG A 401 -5.48 7.54 13.22
N LEU A 402 -4.69 7.22 14.25
CA LEU A 402 -4.69 8.00 15.51
C LEU A 402 -4.22 9.45 15.28
N GLU A 403 -3.17 9.66 14.49
CA GLU A 403 -2.70 11.01 14.14
C GLU A 403 -3.75 11.78 13.33
N HIS A 404 -4.45 11.11 12.43
CA HIS A 404 -5.57 11.68 11.70
C HIS A 404 -6.74 12.07 12.63
N LEU A 405 -7.10 11.22 13.60
CA LEU A 405 -8.12 11.58 14.59
C LEU A 405 -7.72 12.79 15.43
N GLN A 406 -6.45 12.87 15.83
CA GLN A 406 -5.93 14.06 16.51
C GLN A 406 -6.14 15.31 15.64
N TRP A 407 -5.81 15.22 14.34
CA TRP A 407 -6.00 16.30 13.39
C TRP A 407 -7.48 16.69 13.25
N CYS A 408 -8.40 15.73 13.02
CA CYS A 408 -9.83 16.02 12.91
C CYS A 408 -10.37 16.75 14.15
N VAL A 409 -10.07 16.25 15.35
CA VAL A 409 -10.58 16.83 16.60
C VAL A 409 -9.99 18.22 16.83
N THR A 410 -8.68 18.40 16.66
CA THR A 410 -8.01 19.69 16.86
C THR A 410 -8.41 20.73 15.81
N THR A 411 -8.62 20.33 14.55
CA THR A 411 -9.15 21.20 13.51
C THR A 411 -10.60 21.58 13.78
N ALA A 412 -11.45 20.64 14.19
CA ALA A 412 -12.83 20.95 14.57
C ALA A 412 -12.94 21.89 15.79
N LEU A 413 -12.01 21.79 16.74
CA LEU A 413 -11.85 22.77 17.83
C LEU A 413 -11.43 24.14 17.29
N ALA A 414 -10.35 24.19 16.51
CA ALA A 414 -9.78 25.44 16.01
C ALA A 414 -10.73 26.23 15.10
N GLU A 415 -11.54 25.53 14.31
CA GLU A 415 -12.51 26.12 13.40
C GLU A 415 -13.90 26.36 14.04
N GLY A 416 -14.08 25.99 15.31
CA GLY A 416 -15.34 26.17 16.02
C GLY A 416 -16.50 25.34 15.45
N VAL A 417 -16.22 24.17 14.88
CA VAL A 417 -17.24 23.26 14.34
C VAL A 417 -18.13 22.76 15.50
N ALA A 418 -19.44 23.01 15.43
CA ALA A 418 -20.36 22.61 16.48
C ALA A 418 -20.53 21.09 16.56
N GLY A 419 -20.72 20.57 17.77
CA GLY A 419 -21.09 19.18 18.00
C GLY A 419 -20.05 18.34 18.73
N ASP A 420 -20.51 17.17 19.14
CA ASP A 420 -19.77 16.14 19.86
C ASP A 420 -18.85 15.33 18.93
N VAL A 421 -18.12 14.37 19.49
CA VAL A 421 -17.36 13.38 18.72
C VAL A 421 -17.93 11.99 18.96
N MET A 422 -18.03 11.18 17.91
CA MET A 422 -18.64 9.85 18.00
C MET A 422 -17.86 8.82 17.21
N GLU A 423 -17.74 7.63 17.79
CA GLU A 423 -17.22 6.43 17.15
C GLU A 423 -18.31 5.35 17.11
N CYS A 424 -18.53 4.77 15.93
CA CYS A 424 -19.43 3.64 15.71
C CYS A 424 -18.59 2.40 15.40
N GLY A 425 -18.44 1.54 16.39
CA GLY A 425 -17.50 0.41 16.39
C GLY A 425 -16.22 0.80 17.13
N VAL A 426 -16.14 0.44 18.40
CA VAL A 426 -15.10 0.93 19.33
C VAL A 426 -14.12 -0.15 19.76
N TRP A 427 -14.50 -1.43 19.66
CA TRP A 427 -13.72 -2.56 20.16
C TRP A 427 -13.31 -2.37 21.64
N ARG A 428 -12.02 -2.14 21.93
CA ARG A 428 -11.50 -1.86 23.28
C ARG A 428 -11.55 -0.37 23.66
N GLY A 429 -12.06 0.48 22.77
CA GLY A 429 -12.33 1.91 22.97
C GLY A 429 -11.12 2.82 22.89
N GLY A 430 -9.95 2.34 22.43
CA GLY A 430 -8.72 3.14 22.45
C GLY A 430 -8.78 4.39 21.59
N ALA A 431 -9.47 4.37 20.45
CA ALA A 431 -9.61 5.54 19.59
C ALA A 431 -10.58 6.58 20.18
N SER A 432 -11.74 6.17 20.70
CA SER A 432 -12.58 7.04 21.54
C SER A 432 -11.87 7.61 22.76
N LEU A 433 -11.08 6.81 23.47
CA LEU A 433 -10.28 7.26 24.62
C LEU A 433 -9.28 8.33 24.20
N PHE A 434 -8.64 8.14 23.04
CA PHE A 434 -7.73 9.12 22.48
C PHE A 434 -8.45 10.44 22.14
N MET A 435 -9.62 10.39 21.49
CA MET A 435 -10.41 11.59 21.22
C MET A 435 -10.77 12.34 22.53
N LYS A 436 -11.13 11.62 23.60
CA LYS A 436 -11.38 12.21 24.92
C LYS A 436 -10.15 12.94 25.47
N ALA A 437 -8.97 12.33 25.39
CA ALA A 437 -7.73 12.95 25.84
C ALA A 437 -7.37 14.22 25.04
N VAL A 438 -7.59 14.20 23.72
CA VAL A 438 -7.34 15.37 22.86
C VAL A 438 -8.26 16.54 23.24
N LEU A 439 -9.54 16.29 23.52
CA LEU A 439 -10.47 17.32 23.99
C LEU A 439 -10.01 17.93 25.32
N ASP A 440 -9.68 17.09 26.32
CA ASP A 440 -9.25 17.54 27.65
C ASP A 440 -8.00 18.42 27.59
N LEU A 441 -7.01 18.00 26.82
CA LEU A 441 -5.73 18.70 26.66
C LEU A 441 -5.86 20.00 25.84
N SER A 442 -6.88 20.07 24.99
CA SER A 442 -7.22 21.30 24.27
C SER A 442 -8.04 22.27 25.13
N GLY A 443 -8.36 21.89 26.37
CA GLY A 443 -9.15 22.69 27.30
C GLY A 443 -10.66 22.63 27.06
N ASP A 444 -11.14 21.75 26.18
CA ASP A 444 -12.57 21.59 25.89
C ASP A 444 -13.29 20.95 27.09
N ARG A 445 -14.40 21.55 27.50
CA ARG A 445 -15.24 21.11 28.62
C ARG A 445 -16.68 20.78 28.23
N GLU A 446 -17.01 20.94 26.96
CA GLU A 446 -18.40 20.92 26.49
C GLU A 446 -18.70 19.65 25.70
N ARG A 447 -17.78 19.22 24.82
CA ARG A 447 -18.04 18.12 23.89
C ARG A 447 -18.03 16.77 24.59
N THR A 448 -19.03 15.97 24.25
CA THR A 448 -19.16 14.57 24.65
C THR A 448 -18.45 13.67 23.64
N VAL A 449 -17.88 12.57 24.14
CA VAL A 449 -17.38 11.44 23.36
C VAL A 449 -18.39 10.31 23.43
N TRP A 450 -19.00 9.99 22.30
CA TRP A 450 -20.01 8.94 22.17
C TRP A 450 -19.40 7.66 21.63
N LEU A 451 -19.64 6.55 22.33
CA LEU A 451 -19.18 5.21 21.99
C LEU A 451 -20.38 4.33 21.64
N ALA A 452 -20.66 4.15 20.35
CA ALA A 452 -21.68 3.22 19.88
C ALA A 452 -21.04 1.89 19.48
N ASP A 453 -21.44 0.82 20.16
CA ASP A 453 -20.95 -0.54 19.90
C ASP A 453 -21.95 -1.56 20.44
N SER A 454 -21.98 -2.76 19.86
CA SER A 454 -22.76 -3.86 20.41
C SER A 454 -22.21 -4.34 21.76
N PHE A 455 -20.92 -4.09 22.00
CA PHE A 455 -20.10 -4.67 23.06
C PHE A 455 -20.14 -6.21 23.10
N ALA A 456 -20.50 -6.80 21.96
CA ALA A 456 -20.77 -8.22 21.77
C ALA A 456 -20.14 -8.77 20.47
N GLY A 457 -19.43 -7.92 19.71
CA GLY A 457 -18.85 -8.26 18.40
C GLY A 457 -19.79 -7.90 17.24
N LEU A 458 -19.39 -8.26 16.02
CA LEU A 458 -20.21 -7.94 14.84
C LEU A 458 -21.45 -8.84 14.73
N PRO A 459 -22.55 -8.33 14.14
CA PRO A 459 -23.69 -9.17 13.81
C PRO A 459 -23.32 -10.14 12.67
N PRO A 460 -24.01 -11.30 12.56
CA PRO A 460 -23.96 -12.11 11.36
C PRO A 460 -24.39 -11.31 10.11
N PRO A 461 -23.88 -11.64 8.91
CA PRO A 461 -24.27 -10.97 7.68
C PRO A 461 -25.79 -10.94 7.47
N SER A 462 -26.35 -9.72 7.40
CA SER A 462 -27.80 -9.52 7.26
C SER A 462 -28.21 -8.94 5.91
N TYR A 463 -27.26 -8.44 5.12
CA TYR A 463 -27.47 -7.89 3.79
C TYR A 463 -26.82 -8.77 2.71
N PRO A 464 -27.33 -8.75 1.46
CA PRO A 464 -26.67 -9.41 0.34
C PRO A 464 -25.21 -9.00 0.14
N GLU A 465 -24.91 -7.72 0.36
CA GLU A 465 -23.57 -7.14 0.23
C GLU A 465 -22.59 -7.67 1.29
N ASP A 466 -23.08 -8.08 2.47
CA ASP A 466 -22.24 -8.64 3.55
C ASP A 466 -21.99 -10.15 3.39
N GLN A 467 -22.63 -10.81 2.41
CA GLN A 467 -22.46 -12.24 2.21
C GLN A 467 -21.01 -12.59 1.87
N GLY A 468 -20.48 -13.63 2.52
CA GLY A 468 -19.09 -14.07 2.36
C GLY A 468 -18.10 -13.44 3.35
N MET A 469 -18.54 -12.50 4.19
CA MET A 469 -17.73 -11.90 5.25
C MET A 469 -18.42 -12.05 6.61
N ASP A 470 -18.23 -13.21 7.26
CA ASP A 470 -18.75 -13.43 8.61
C ASP A 470 -17.70 -13.09 9.67
N LEU A 471 -17.75 -11.86 10.16
CA LEU A 471 -16.92 -11.34 11.25
C LEU A 471 -17.58 -11.49 12.62
N SER A 472 -18.67 -12.25 12.72
CA SER A 472 -19.43 -12.39 13.96
C SER A 472 -18.61 -13.06 15.06
N ARG A 473 -19.10 -12.94 16.30
CA ARG A 473 -18.45 -13.49 17.50
C ARG A 473 -18.14 -15.00 17.40
N GLU A 474 -18.92 -15.77 16.63
CA GLU A 474 -18.68 -17.21 16.45
C GLU A 474 -17.35 -17.48 15.73
N HIS A 475 -17.01 -16.63 14.75
CA HIS A 475 -15.79 -16.71 13.97
C HIS A 475 -14.64 -15.88 14.56
N PHE A 476 -14.95 -14.70 15.12
CA PHE A 476 -13.98 -13.75 15.64
C PHE A 476 -14.33 -13.31 17.08
N PRO A 477 -14.24 -14.21 18.08
CA PRO A 477 -14.62 -13.91 19.46
C PRO A 477 -13.81 -12.78 20.09
N SER A 478 -12.62 -12.48 19.56
CA SER A 478 -11.76 -11.38 20.01
C SER A 478 -12.30 -9.97 19.71
N LEU A 479 -13.26 -9.86 18.80
CA LEU A 479 -13.95 -8.60 18.50
C LEU A 479 -15.09 -8.32 19.49
N ALA A 480 -15.55 -9.34 20.22
CA ALA A 480 -16.56 -9.19 21.25
C ALA A 480 -15.97 -8.67 22.57
N VAL A 481 -15.93 -7.34 22.73
CA VAL A 481 -15.43 -6.67 23.93
C VAL A 481 -16.57 -6.05 24.72
N SER A 482 -16.77 -6.47 25.97
CA SER A 482 -17.83 -5.95 26.84
C SER A 482 -17.64 -4.47 27.18
N GLN A 483 -18.74 -3.73 27.35
CA GLN A 483 -18.75 -2.34 27.79
C GLN A 483 -17.93 -2.13 29.07
N GLN A 484 -18.08 -3.01 30.06
CA GLN A 484 -17.32 -2.96 31.33
C GLN A 484 -15.79 -2.93 31.13
N ARG A 485 -15.30 -3.62 30.09
CA ARG A 485 -13.86 -3.62 29.75
C ARG A 485 -13.44 -2.29 29.14
N VAL A 486 -14.30 -1.66 28.36
CA VAL A 486 -14.06 -0.33 27.79
C VAL A 486 -14.11 0.73 28.87
N GLU A 487 -15.13 0.72 29.73
CA GLU A 487 -15.23 1.59 30.92
C GLU A 487 -13.99 1.46 31.81
N ARG A 488 -13.54 0.22 32.05
CA ARG A 488 -12.32 -0.03 32.82
C ARG A 488 -11.10 0.61 32.17
N ALA A 489 -10.96 0.49 30.86
CA ALA A 489 -9.88 1.16 30.14
C ALA A 489 -9.94 2.68 30.36
N PHE A 490 -11.08 3.32 30.11
CA PHE A 490 -11.22 4.77 30.37
C PHE A 490 -10.90 5.14 31.83
N ALA A 491 -11.31 4.33 32.80
CA ALA A 491 -11.00 4.55 34.21
C ALA A 491 -9.51 4.42 34.53
N ASP A 492 -8.82 3.42 33.95
CA ASP A 492 -7.39 3.18 34.15
C ASP A 492 -6.52 4.33 33.59
N PHE A 493 -6.99 5.01 32.54
CA PHE A 493 -6.36 6.23 32.01
C PHE A 493 -6.85 7.52 32.68
N GLY A 494 -7.79 7.44 33.63
CA GLY A 494 -8.35 8.62 34.32
C GLY A 494 -9.21 9.52 33.43
N LEU A 495 -9.79 8.97 32.37
CA LEU A 495 -10.57 9.70 31.35
C LEU A 495 -12.06 9.34 31.37
N LEU A 496 -12.51 8.49 32.30
CA LEU A 496 -13.91 8.19 32.50
C LEU A 496 -14.59 9.32 33.30
N ASP A 497 -15.35 10.16 32.61
CA ASP A 497 -16.18 11.21 33.21
C ASP A 497 -17.57 11.26 32.55
N ALA A 498 -18.42 12.21 32.96
CA ALA A 498 -19.78 12.36 32.45
C ALA A 498 -19.87 12.69 30.95
N ARG A 499 -18.77 13.09 30.31
CA ARG A 499 -18.69 13.36 28.86
C ARG A 499 -18.30 12.11 28.06
N VAL A 500 -18.16 10.95 28.70
CA VAL A 500 -18.00 9.67 28.02
C VAL A 500 -19.34 8.95 28.07
N ARG A 501 -20.05 8.88 26.93
CA ARG A 501 -21.40 8.28 26.85
C ARG A 501 -21.39 7.05 25.97
N PHE A 502 -21.87 5.94 26.52
CA PHE A 502 -21.96 4.65 25.84
C PHE A 502 -23.35 4.46 25.25
N LEU A 503 -23.42 3.90 24.04
CA LEU A 503 -24.64 3.48 23.35
C LEU A 503 -24.55 1.97 23.09
N PRO A 504 -24.89 1.12 24.08
CA PRO A 504 -24.77 -0.32 23.97
C PRO A 504 -25.89 -0.93 23.12
N GLY A 505 -25.51 -1.64 22.06
CA GLY A 505 -26.42 -2.37 21.18
C GLY A 505 -25.98 -2.30 19.72
N PHE A 506 -26.68 -3.03 18.85
CA PHE A 506 -26.41 -2.96 17.42
C PHE A 506 -26.85 -1.60 16.86
N PHE A 507 -26.21 -1.18 15.77
CA PHE A 507 -26.46 0.15 15.19
C PHE A 507 -27.91 0.35 14.75
N ALA A 508 -28.52 -0.69 14.18
CA ALA A 508 -29.93 -0.72 13.80
C ALA A 508 -30.89 -0.40 14.97
N ASP A 509 -30.51 -0.75 16.20
CA ASP A 509 -31.36 -0.60 17.38
C ASP A 509 -31.08 0.69 18.16
N THR A 510 -29.91 1.29 17.97
CA THR A 510 -29.39 2.32 18.89
C THR A 510 -29.17 3.69 18.24
N LEU A 511 -28.82 3.76 16.95
CA LEU A 511 -28.38 5.01 16.35
C LEU A 511 -29.53 5.95 15.98
N ALA A 512 -30.67 5.42 15.55
CA ALA A 512 -31.81 6.22 15.10
C ALA A 512 -32.35 7.12 16.22
N ASP A 513 -32.48 6.56 17.43
CA ASP A 513 -33.08 7.23 18.59
C ASP A 513 -32.04 7.77 19.59
N CYS A 514 -30.75 7.80 19.23
CA CYS A 514 -29.71 8.29 20.15
C CYS A 514 -29.88 9.79 20.45
N GLU A 515 -29.45 10.21 21.64
CA GLU A 515 -29.61 11.60 22.13
C GLU A 515 -28.58 12.59 21.56
N VAL A 516 -27.72 12.15 20.63
CA VAL A 516 -26.69 12.99 20.01
C VAL A 516 -27.34 14.14 19.24
N GLY A 517 -27.03 15.39 19.60
CA GLY A 517 -27.56 16.56 18.89
C GLY A 517 -26.84 16.85 17.58
N GLN A 518 -25.59 17.29 17.68
CA GLN A 518 -24.71 17.58 16.54
C GLN A 518 -23.38 16.86 16.71
N LEU A 519 -22.71 16.57 15.60
CA LEU A 519 -21.40 15.93 15.56
C LEU A 519 -20.39 16.80 14.81
N ALA A 520 -19.25 17.06 15.44
CA ALA A 520 -18.09 17.68 14.79
C ALA A 520 -17.19 16.63 14.13
N VAL A 521 -17.11 15.42 14.71
CA VAL A 521 -16.38 14.28 14.16
C VAL A 521 -17.25 13.02 14.30
N LEU A 522 -17.54 12.38 13.18
CA LEU A 522 -18.18 11.06 13.12
C LEU A 522 -17.17 10.07 12.54
N ARG A 523 -16.78 9.07 13.33
CA ARG A 523 -15.91 7.96 12.91
C ARG A 523 -16.73 6.67 12.81
N LEU A 524 -16.71 6.06 11.64
CA LEU A 524 -17.37 4.79 11.34
C LEU A 524 -16.31 3.69 11.16
N ASP A 525 -16.40 2.64 11.96
CA ASP A 525 -15.44 1.53 12.05
C ASP A 525 -16.22 0.24 12.37
N GLY A 526 -17.22 -0.03 11.53
CA GLY A 526 -18.19 -1.10 11.72
C GLY A 526 -18.04 -2.25 10.75
N ASP A 527 -16.99 -2.22 9.91
CA ASP A 527 -16.58 -3.16 8.86
C ASP A 527 -17.61 -3.41 7.73
N LEU A 528 -18.82 -3.81 8.11
CA LEU A 528 -19.86 -4.31 7.21
C LEU A 528 -20.53 -3.20 6.40
N TYR A 529 -21.05 -3.57 5.24
CA TYR A 529 -21.92 -2.71 4.43
C TYR A 529 -23.11 -2.25 5.28
N SER A 530 -23.77 -3.18 5.97
CA SER A 530 -24.95 -2.91 6.80
C SER A 530 -24.66 -1.95 7.94
N SER A 531 -23.60 -2.21 8.71
CA SER A 531 -23.13 -1.34 9.79
C SER A 531 -22.85 0.09 9.28
N THR A 532 -22.12 0.20 8.17
CA THR A 532 -21.75 1.49 7.58
C THR A 532 -22.97 2.26 7.09
N MET A 533 -23.89 1.59 6.38
CA MET A 533 -25.11 2.21 5.87
C MET A 533 -26.01 2.68 7.01
N GLN A 534 -26.25 1.84 8.02
CA GLN A 534 -27.07 2.16 9.19
C GLN A 534 -26.53 3.39 9.93
N ALA A 535 -25.22 3.47 10.13
CA ALA A 535 -24.60 4.61 10.80
C ALA A 535 -24.67 5.89 9.95
N LEU A 536 -24.42 5.81 8.64
CA LEU A 536 -24.56 6.96 7.74
C LEU A 536 -26.00 7.48 7.68
N GLU A 537 -26.98 6.59 7.55
CA GLU A 537 -28.39 6.95 7.50
C GLU A 537 -28.88 7.63 8.79
N ALA A 538 -28.43 7.16 9.95
CA ALA A 538 -28.84 7.70 11.24
C ALA A 538 -28.11 8.99 11.65
N LEU A 539 -26.82 9.12 11.31
CA LEU A 539 -25.93 10.13 11.92
C LEU A 539 -25.41 11.19 10.95
N TYR A 540 -25.38 10.95 9.64
CA TYR A 540 -24.77 11.89 8.68
C TYR A 540 -25.40 13.28 8.76
N ASP A 541 -26.72 13.36 8.92
CA ASP A 541 -27.44 14.64 9.00
C ASP A 541 -27.13 15.41 10.29
N ARG A 542 -26.71 14.71 11.34
CA ARG A 542 -26.27 15.31 12.62
C ARG A 542 -24.86 15.86 12.56
N VAL A 543 -24.06 15.49 11.57
CA VAL A 543 -22.72 16.08 11.37
C VAL A 543 -22.88 17.55 10.98
N SER A 544 -22.19 18.46 11.67
CA SER A 544 -22.23 19.88 11.36
C SER A 544 -21.51 20.20 10.05
N PRO A 545 -21.87 21.28 9.33
CA PRO A 545 -21.03 21.82 8.26
C PRO A 545 -19.60 22.08 8.76
N GLY A 546 -18.61 21.71 7.97
CA GLY A 546 -17.20 21.67 8.37
C GLY A 546 -16.81 20.43 9.20
N GLY A 547 -17.77 19.62 9.66
CA GLY A 547 -17.51 18.39 10.39
C GLY A 547 -16.84 17.31 9.55
N PHE A 548 -16.21 16.36 10.23
CA PHE A 548 -15.48 15.25 9.63
C PHE A 548 -16.32 13.98 9.66
N ILE A 549 -16.39 13.30 8.52
CA ILE A 549 -16.87 11.91 8.45
C ILE A 549 -15.67 11.05 8.09
N VAL A 550 -15.26 10.22 9.04
CA VAL A 550 -14.12 9.30 8.93
C VAL A 550 -14.67 7.89 8.77
N ILE A 551 -14.18 7.17 7.77
CA ILE A 551 -14.53 5.78 7.47
C ILE A 551 -13.26 4.96 7.60
N ASP A 552 -13.18 4.08 8.58
CA ASP A 552 -11.95 3.34 8.87
C ASP A 552 -11.65 2.25 7.83
N ASP A 553 -12.71 1.68 7.24
CA ASP A 553 -12.62 0.47 6.41
C ASP A 553 -12.85 0.73 4.92
N TYR A 554 -12.86 2.00 4.49
CA TYR A 554 -13.22 2.37 3.11
C TYR A 554 -12.25 1.80 2.07
N GLY A 555 -10.96 1.95 2.35
CA GLY A 555 -9.90 1.30 1.60
C GLY A 555 -10.02 -0.19 1.84
N GLY A 556 -9.87 -0.71 3.06
CA GLY A 556 -9.67 -2.14 3.33
C GLY A 556 -10.82 -3.06 2.91
N LEU A 557 -12.07 -2.65 3.05
CA LEU A 557 -13.25 -3.53 2.88
C LEU A 557 -14.18 -3.01 1.78
N GLY A 558 -14.32 -3.80 0.70
CA GLY A 558 -15.14 -3.44 -0.46
C GLY A 558 -16.62 -3.20 -0.12
N GLN A 559 -17.16 -3.94 0.85
CA GLN A 559 -18.52 -3.80 1.38
C GLN A 559 -18.73 -2.42 2.04
N CYS A 560 -17.79 -1.98 2.87
CA CYS A 560 -17.82 -0.66 3.49
C CYS A 560 -17.76 0.44 2.43
N ALA A 561 -16.83 0.34 1.47
CA ALA A 561 -16.71 1.28 0.35
C ALA A 561 -18.03 1.39 -0.44
N GLN A 562 -18.64 0.24 -0.76
CA GLN A 562 -19.91 0.18 -1.47
C GLN A 562 -21.04 0.89 -0.72
N ALA A 563 -21.10 0.75 0.61
CA ALA A 563 -22.09 1.46 1.43
C ALA A 563 -21.89 2.98 1.37
N VAL A 564 -20.65 3.44 1.54
CA VAL A 564 -20.28 4.87 1.46
C VAL A 564 -20.61 5.46 0.09
N ASP A 565 -20.21 4.79 -0.99
CA ASP A 565 -20.42 5.25 -2.36
C ASP A 565 -21.91 5.33 -2.70
N ARG A 566 -22.67 4.30 -2.33
CA ARG A 566 -24.12 4.27 -2.55
C ARG A 566 -24.83 5.36 -1.77
N PHE A 567 -24.49 5.54 -0.49
CA PHE A 567 -25.08 6.59 0.35
C PHE A 567 -24.80 7.99 -0.23
N ARG A 568 -23.55 8.25 -0.61
CA ARG A 568 -23.14 9.53 -1.18
C ARG A 568 -23.79 9.81 -2.53
N SER A 569 -23.83 8.82 -3.41
CA SER A 569 -24.49 8.91 -4.71
C SER A 569 -25.99 9.22 -4.55
N ALA A 570 -26.68 8.48 -3.67
CA ALA A 570 -28.11 8.67 -3.41
C ALA A 570 -28.45 10.05 -2.86
N ARG A 571 -27.54 10.69 -2.12
CA ARG A 571 -27.73 12.01 -1.51
C ARG A 571 -27.05 13.15 -2.27
N GLY A 572 -26.41 12.89 -3.41
CA GLY A 572 -25.68 13.91 -4.18
C GLY A 572 -24.52 14.54 -3.41
N ILE A 573 -23.85 13.79 -2.53
CA ILE A 573 -22.71 14.27 -1.73
C ILE A 573 -21.46 14.28 -2.62
N THR A 574 -20.99 15.49 -2.95
CA THR A 574 -19.85 15.73 -3.86
C THR A 574 -18.50 16.07 -3.21
N PRO A 575 -18.38 16.48 -1.91
CA PRO A 575 -17.07 16.71 -1.31
C PRO A 575 -16.13 15.49 -1.46
N PRO A 576 -14.85 15.68 -1.85
CA PRO A 576 -13.95 14.59 -2.18
C PRO A 576 -13.65 13.70 -0.97
N ILE A 577 -13.56 12.39 -1.21
CA ILE A 577 -13.01 11.44 -0.24
C ILE A 577 -11.49 11.50 -0.32
N THR A 578 -10.83 11.64 0.83
CA THR A 578 -9.37 11.60 0.95
C THR A 578 -8.97 10.36 1.73
N MET A 579 -8.04 9.58 1.18
CA MET A 579 -7.44 8.44 1.90
C MET A 579 -6.52 8.92 3.02
N ILE A 580 -6.63 8.29 4.18
CA ILE A 580 -5.76 8.49 5.35
C ILE A 580 -4.54 7.58 5.24
N ASP A 581 -4.81 6.29 5.02
CA ASP A 581 -3.80 5.25 4.82
C ASP A 581 -4.34 4.20 3.83
N TRP A 582 -3.95 2.94 3.98
CA TRP A 582 -4.38 1.84 3.12
C TRP A 582 -5.85 1.45 3.30
N THR A 583 -6.48 1.82 4.43
CA THR A 583 -7.88 1.50 4.74
C THR A 583 -8.71 2.70 5.13
N GLY A 584 -8.19 3.59 5.96
CA GLY A 584 -8.96 4.75 6.43
C GLY A 584 -9.16 5.77 5.32
N ALA A 585 -10.35 6.36 5.26
CA ALA A 585 -10.66 7.51 4.41
C ALA A 585 -11.54 8.51 5.18
N TYR A 586 -11.65 9.74 4.67
CA TYR A 586 -12.57 10.72 5.24
C TYR A 586 -13.06 11.73 4.19
N TRP A 587 -14.13 12.43 4.52
CA TRP A 587 -14.47 13.69 3.85
C TRP A 587 -14.95 14.73 4.86
N ARG A 588 -14.93 16.01 4.46
CA ARG A 588 -15.54 17.10 5.23
C ARG A 588 -16.93 17.39 4.71
N LYS A 589 -17.89 17.58 5.62
CA LYS A 589 -19.24 18.02 5.27
C LYS A 589 -19.20 19.49 4.83
N SER A 590 -19.78 19.77 3.67
CA SER A 590 -19.91 21.12 3.10
C SER A 590 -20.84 22.02 3.89
#